data_AF-W6UBF7-F1
#
_entry.id   AF-W6UBF7-F1
#
_cell.length_a   1.000
_cell.length_b   1.000
_cell.length_c   1.000
_cell.angle_alpha   90.00
_cell.angle_beta   90.00
_cell.angle_gamma   90.00
#
_symmetry.space_group_name_H-M   'P 1'
#
loop_
_entity.id
_entity.type
_entity.pdbx_description
1 polymer ?
#
loop_
_entity_poly.entity_id
_entity_poly.type
_entity_poly.pdbx_seq_one_letter_code
_entity_poly.pdbx_strand_id
1 'polypeptide(L)'
;MSVFLSSCGQNQTNAPKDNIKPEIKDIGPNIMVRNIKKGRNGAILIAGPNNSSFGDVFRYDGKSFTNFTSKIGSHRFWDVLEDRKGNIWFTSTDSGVYYYNGKSIQHFTTTEGLANNRVMSVYEDKAGIIWFGTGGGISRYDGKSFRNFKTPGPSRVYKGGNWNNDITTIIEDKTGKLWVGTRGDAFVYDGKTFNPLIHKGKTFTNVWSIIEDRKGNIWLGDVTNGLWRYDGSTFTNVSERGAYAIIEDKEGNIWTTGPVNTAHVAVWALSRYDAKSLYSKEPTVTEIMLGDAFFGLLEANDGSIWFGSATGVYRYNGKTITDFYNKEGQKKYSIDTKQSAVVWKGSMLFGAWEGTELISDGSAAGEVDILKGELLIENGHLAGGTVEVGMNTIERKYHDPGPHNIFPDFFDVKKFPVSTFVITKVETLNDGKTEGRNGNMTIEGVATIKVTGNLTIEGITKTVTFPTNMLFKDGMDGTVVVNGTLIIDRTDWGIDSGSEKHFDKSGDGTISDDVKLFIKIVAKK
;
A
#
# COMPACT_ATOMS: atom_id res chain seq x y z
N MET A 1 -19.68 -41.97 -25.88
CA MET A 1 -20.67 -41.06 -26.48
C MET A 1 -21.03 -40.01 -25.43
N SER A 2 -20.98 -38.73 -25.81
CA SER A 2 -21.39 -37.54 -25.03
C SER A 2 -20.41 -37.11 -23.91
N VAL A 3 -20.01 -35.85 -23.74
CA VAL A 3 -20.67 -34.57 -24.06
C VAL A 3 -19.63 -33.51 -24.49
N PHE A 4 -19.84 -32.92 -25.67
CA PHE A 4 -19.22 -31.67 -26.11
C PHE A 4 -19.88 -30.50 -25.39
N LEU A 5 -19.10 -29.59 -24.79
CA LEU A 5 -19.57 -28.25 -24.41
C LEU A 5 -18.56 -27.22 -24.93
N SER A 6 -18.71 -26.83 -26.19
CA SER A 6 -18.06 -25.65 -26.75
C SER A 6 -19.12 -24.63 -27.15
N SER A 7 -19.47 -23.69 -26.28
CA SER A 7 -20.15 -22.46 -26.70
C SER A 7 -19.09 -21.51 -27.27
N CYS A 8 -18.71 -21.69 -28.53
CA CYS A 8 -17.78 -20.79 -29.21
C CYS A 8 -18.55 -19.66 -29.87
N GLY A 9 -18.82 -18.58 -29.12
CA GLY A 9 -19.15 -17.28 -29.70
C GLY A 9 -17.86 -16.46 -29.83
N GLN A 10 -17.55 -15.96 -31.03
CA GLN A 10 -16.57 -14.90 -31.21
C GLN A 10 -17.31 -13.57 -31.21
N ASN A 11 -17.01 -12.71 -30.24
CA ASN A 11 -17.59 -11.37 -30.16
C ASN A 11 -16.63 -10.38 -30.80
N GLN A 12 -17.05 -9.70 -31.87
CA GLN A 12 -16.30 -8.60 -32.47
C GLN A 12 -16.35 -7.38 -31.53
N THR A 13 -15.19 -6.77 -31.24
CA THR A 13 -15.10 -5.74 -30.19
C THR A 13 -14.77 -4.35 -30.72
N ASN A 14 -15.55 -3.35 -30.30
CA ASN A 14 -15.25 -1.94 -30.46
C ASN A 14 -15.17 -1.30 -29.06
N ALA A 15 -13.99 -1.31 -28.45
CA ALA A 15 -13.77 -0.76 -27.13
C ALA A 15 -13.70 0.78 -27.13
N PRO A 16 -14.18 1.44 -26.05
CA PRO A 16 -13.96 2.88 -25.82
C PRO A 16 -12.47 3.25 -25.84
N LYS A 17 -12.13 4.49 -26.21
CA LYS A 17 -10.75 4.98 -26.29
C LYS A 17 -10.58 6.30 -25.56
N ASP A 18 -9.66 6.32 -24.60
CA ASP A 18 -9.29 7.52 -23.85
C ASP A 18 -7.88 7.99 -24.21
N ASN A 19 -7.72 9.30 -24.40
CA ASN A 19 -6.42 9.93 -24.66
C ASN A 19 -5.73 10.29 -23.33
N ILE A 20 -5.21 9.29 -22.64
CA ILE A 20 -4.48 9.44 -21.38
C ILE A 20 -2.97 9.41 -21.63
N LYS A 21 -2.26 10.43 -21.14
CA LYS A 21 -0.79 10.46 -21.12
C LYS A 21 -0.28 9.95 -19.76
N PRO A 22 0.74 9.07 -19.74
CA PRO A 22 1.33 8.56 -18.50
C PRO A 22 2.16 9.63 -17.77
N GLU A 23 2.40 9.41 -16.48
CA GLU A 23 3.09 10.33 -15.57
C GLU A 23 4.48 9.79 -15.20
N ILE A 24 5.50 10.65 -15.07
CA ILE A 24 6.88 10.26 -14.71
C ILE A 24 7.12 10.55 -13.23
N LYS A 25 7.78 9.61 -12.52
CA LYS A 25 8.12 9.64 -11.10
C LYS A 25 9.58 9.22 -10.85
N ASP A 26 10.22 9.87 -9.89
CA ASP A 26 11.61 9.61 -9.51
C ASP A 26 11.78 8.43 -8.55
N ILE A 27 10.74 8.07 -7.80
CA ILE A 27 10.71 6.98 -6.82
C ILE A 27 9.81 5.86 -7.33
N GLY A 28 10.19 4.63 -7.03
CA GLY A 28 9.45 3.44 -7.42
C GLY A 28 8.12 3.25 -6.70
N PRO A 29 7.32 2.27 -7.12
CA PRO A 29 6.06 1.91 -6.48
C PRO A 29 6.22 1.68 -4.97
N ASN A 30 5.40 2.35 -4.17
CA ASN A 30 5.28 2.19 -2.72
C ASN A 30 4.16 1.23 -2.30
N ILE A 31 3.91 0.25 -3.16
CA ILE A 31 2.68 -0.53 -3.16
C ILE A 31 3.02 -2.01 -3.13
N MET A 32 2.00 -2.86 -2.94
CA MET A 32 2.20 -4.29 -3.08
C MET A 32 2.46 -4.60 -4.55
N VAL A 33 3.71 -4.91 -4.89
CA VAL A 33 4.13 -5.25 -6.25
C VAL A 33 3.88 -6.73 -6.48
N ARG A 34 2.81 -7.07 -7.19
CA ARG A 34 2.41 -8.46 -7.45
C ARG A 34 3.18 -9.09 -8.59
N ASN A 35 3.39 -8.34 -9.67
CA ASN A 35 4.03 -8.86 -10.86
C ASN A 35 5.10 -7.90 -11.39
N ILE A 36 6.17 -8.49 -11.90
CA ILE A 36 7.27 -7.78 -12.55
C ILE A 36 7.60 -8.53 -13.83
N LYS A 37 7.51 -7.85 -14.96
CA LYS A 37 7.81 -8.44 -16.27
C LYS A 37 8.80 -7.59 -17.05
N LYS A 38 9.51 -8.26 -17.94
CA LYS A 38 10.43 -7.60 -18.87
C LYS A 38 9.64 -6.84 -19.92
N GLY A 39 9.94 -5.56 -20.08
CA GLY A 39 9.53 -4.74 -21.21
C GLY A 39 10.60 -4.68 -22.30
N ARG A 40 10.29 -3.98 -23.38
CA ARG A 40 11.23 -3.72 -24.48
C ARG A 40 12.40 -2.87 -24.03
N ASN A 41 13.51 -3.02 -24.76
CA ASN A 41 14.73 -2.25 -24.54
C ASN A 41 15.28 -2.37 -23.12
N GLY A 42 14.97 -3.47 -22.43
CA GLY A 42 15.39 -3.71 -21.04
C GLY A 42 14.58 -2.96 -20.00
N ALA A 43 13.45 -2.34 -20.39
CA ALA A 43 12.53 -1.75 -19.43
C ALA A 43 11.95 -2.81 -18.50
N ILE A 44 11.49 -2.37 -17.34
CA ILE A 44 10.89 -3.25 -16.32
C ILE A 44 9.47 -2.77 -16.10
N LEU A 45 8.52 -3.66 -16.32
CA LEU A 45 7.10 -3.43 -16.12
C LEU A 45 6.71 -3.98 -14.77
N ILE A 46 5.93 -3.21 -14.03
CA ILE A 46 5.57 -3.51 -12.66
C ILE A 46 4.08 -3.31 -12.51
N ALA A 47 3.38 -4.29 -11.93
CA ALA A 47 1.97 -4.20 -11.63
C ALA A 47 1.69 -4.63 -10.19
N GLY A 48 0.78 -3.93 -9.54
CA GLY A 48 0.25 -4.38 -8.27
C GLY A 48 -0.66 -3.37 -7.59
N PRO A 49 -1.43 -3.81 -6.58
CA PRO A 49 -2.33 -2.93 -5.85
C PRO A 49 -1.59 -2.01 -4.85
N ASN A 50 -1.95 -0.72 -4.87
CA ASN A 50 -1.77 0.27 -3.82
C ASN A 50 -2.72 -0.04 -2.68
N ASN A 51 -2.15 -0.50 -1.56
CA ASN A 51 -2.87 -0.97 -0.38
C ASN A 51 -4.01 -1.96 -0.74
N SER A 52 -4.91 -2.25 0.19
CA SER A 52 -6.00 -3.20 -0.01
C SER A 52 -7.07 -2.74 -1.03
N SER A 53 -6.98 -1.52 -1.56
CA SER A 53 -8.13 -0.85 -2.20
C SER A 53 -7.96 -0.52 -3.70
N PHE A 54 -6.77 -0.22 -4.21
CA PHE A 54 -6.54 0.13 -5.63
C PHE A 54 -5.12 -0.24 -6.05
N GLY A 55 -4.62 0.18 -7.21
CA GLY A 55 -3.37 -0.32 -7.81
C GLY A 55 -2.87 0.53 -8.95
N ASP A 56 -1.63 0.29 -9.33
CA ASP A 56 -0.98 0.99 -10.43
C ASP A 56 -0.10 0.08 -11.28
N VAL A 57 0.18 0.55 -12.50
CA VAL A 57 1.12 -0.09 -13.43
C VAL A 57 2.22 0.89 -13.80
N PHE A 58 3.46 0.48 -13.55
CA PHE A 58 4.66 1.27 -13.79
C PHE A 58 5.55 0.65 -14.85
N ARG A 59 6.32 1.50 -15.53
CA ARG A 59 7.50 1.13 -16.31
C ARG A 59 8.72 1.85 -15.80
N TYR A 60 9.77 1.11 -15.48
CA TYR A 60 11.10 1.63 -15.19
C TYR A 60 11.98 1.53 -16.43
N ASP A 61 12.57 2.65 -16.85
CA ASP A 61 13.41 2.74 -18.05
C ASP A 61 14.93 2.68 -17.77
N GLY A 62 15.31 2.42 -16.52
CA GLY A 62 16.69 2.50 -16.05
C GLY A 62 17.02 3.80 -15.31
N LYS A 63 16.16 4.82 -15.39
CA LYS A 63 16.32 6.11 -14.71
C LYS A 63 15.12 6.50 -13.87
N SER A 64 13.91 6.35 -14.41
CA SER A 64 12.68 6.84 -13.80
C SER A 64 11.52 5.86 -13.96
N PHE A 65 10.51 5.98 -13.10
CA PHE A 65 9.28 5.19 -13.15
C PHE A 65 8.20 5.99 -13.87
N THR A 66 7.57 5.41 -14.89
CA THR A 66 6.42 5.99 -15.58
C THR A 66 5.15 5.26 -15.16
N ASN A 67 4.18 5.93 -14.53
CA ASN A 67 2.87 5.39 -14.17
C ASN A 67 1.90 5.50 -15.37
N PHE A 68 1.38 4.37 -15.85
CA PHE A 68 0.40 4.32 -16.95
C PHE A 68 -1.04 4.54 -16.50
N THR A 69 -1.33 4.32 -15.23
CA THR A 69 -2.68 4.21 -14.70
C THR A 69 -3.11 5.41 -13.87
N SER A 70 -2.25 6.43 -13.72
CA SER A 70 -2.51 7.60 -12.85
C SER A 70 -3.78 8.38 -13.16
N LYS A 71 -4.38 8.22 -14.35
CA LYS A 71 -5.64 8.87 -14.76
C LYS A 71 -6.79 7.91 -15.07
N ILE A 72 -6.61 6.60 -14.88
CA ILE A 72 -7.61 5.58 -15.22
C ILE A 72 -8.60 5.36 -14.06
N GLY A 73 -8.32 5.92 -12.88
CA GLY A 73 -9.11 5.73 -11.67
C GLY A 73 -8.60 4.57 -10.82
N SER A 74 -9.21 4.40 -9.65
CA SER A 74 -8.75 3.48 -8.60
C SER A 74 -9.18 2.04 -8.89
N HIS A 75 -8.28 1.24 -9.48
CA HIS A 75 -8.51 -0.17 -9.81
C HIS A 75 -7.36 -1.06 -9.35
N ARG A 76 -7.65 -2.30 -9.00
CA ARG A 76 -6.63 -3.25 -8.51
C ARG A 76 -5.94 -3.96 -9.66
N PHE A 77 -4.94 -3.31 -10.25
CA PHE A 77 -4.09 -3.92 -11.28
C PHE A 77 -3.26 -5.07 -10.72
N TRP A 78 -3.16 -6.14 -11.50
CA TRP A 78 -2.57 -7.41 -11.07
C TRP A 78 -1.40 -7.86 -11.93
N ASP A 79 -1.54 -7.73 -13.24
CA ASP A 79 -0.53 -8.17 -14.19
C ASP A 79 -0.36 -7.14 -15.31
N VAL A 80 0.81 -7.15 -15.93
CA VAL A 80 1.20 -6.28 -17.04
C VAL A 80 1.95 -7.09 -18.09
N LEU A 81 1.80 -6.73 -19.36
CA LEU A 81 2.53 -7.31 -20.48
C LEU A 81 2.77 -6.23 -21.54
N GLU A 82 3.99 -6.15 -22.07
CA GLU A 82 4.24 -5.42 -23.31
C GLU A 82 4.34 -6.43 -24.46
N ASP A 83 3.49 -6.28 -25.47
CA ASP A 83 3.39 -7.23 -26.57
C ASP A 83 4.49 -7.04 -27.64
N ARG A 84 4.55 -7.97 -28.60
CA ARG A 84 5.46 -7.91 -29.76
C ARG A 84 5.19 -6.79 -30.76
N LYS A 85 4.17 -5.95 -30.54
CA LYS A 85 3.97 -4.70 -31.27
C LYS A 85 4.31 -3.45 -30.45
N GLY A 86 4.56 -3.59 -29.14
CA GLY A 86 4.94 -2.52 -28.23
C GLY A 86 3.74 -1.88 -27.54
N ASN A 87 2.59 -2.55 -27.60
CA ASN A 87 1.43 -2.14 -26.82
C ASN A 87 1.51 -2.75 -25.43
N ILE A 88 0.93 -2.06 -24.45
CA ILE A 88 0.96 -2.46 -23.06
C ILE A 88 -0.43 -2.91 -22.66
N TRP A 89 -0.53 -4.13 -22.19
CA TRP A 89 -1.72 -4.74 -21.62
C TRP A 89 -1.57 -4.74 -20.11
N PHE A 90 -2.60 -4.33 -19.40
CA PHE A 90 -2.64 -4.48 -17.95
C PHE A 90 -4.00 -4.98 -17.50
N THR A 91 -3.98 -5.93 -16.58
CA THR A 91 -5.17 -6.63 -16.09
C THR A 91 -5.51 -6.16 -14.69
N SER A 92 -6.79 -6.20 -14.34
CA SER A 92 -7.29 -5.82 -13.03
C SER A 92 -8.18 -6.89 -12.44
N THR A 93 -8.24 -6.94 -11.11
CA THR A 93 -9.12 -7.88 -10.39
C THR A 93 -10.56 -7.41 -10.25
N ASP A 94 -10.89 -6.20 -10.71
CA ASP A 94 -12.20 -5.56 -10.54
C ASP A 94 -12.79 -4.92 -11.81
N SER A 95 -11.98 -4.52 -12.79
CA SER A 95 -12.44 -3.70 -13.92
C SER A 95 -12.11 -4.28 -15.29
N GLY A 96 -11.57 -5.49 -15.41
CA GLY A 96 -11.24 -6.11 -16.69
C GLY A 96 -9.83 -5.79 -17.16
N VAL A 97 -9.67 -5.55 -18.46
CA VAL A 97 -8.37 -5.39 -19.12
C VAL A 97 -8.27 -4.02 -19.77
N TYR A 98 -7.10 -3.40 -19.67
CA TYR A 98 -6.78 -2.17 -20.37
C TYR A 98 -5.64 -2.41 -21.35
N TYR A 99 -5.71 -1.71 -22.48
CA TYR A 99 -4.76 -1.81 -23.58
C TYR A 99 -4.29 -0.42 -23.98
N TYR A 100 -3.00 -0.17 -23.88
CA TYR A 100 -2.37 1.09 -24.25
C TYR A 100 -1.48 0.91 -25.48
N ASN A 101 -1.80 1.63 -26.56
CA ASN A 101 -1.07 1.57 -27.83
C ASN A 101 -0.01 2.68 -28.01
N GLY A 102 0.35 3.37 -26.92
CA GLY A 102 1.24 4.55 -26.97
C GLY A 102 0.53 5.89 -27.24
N LYS A 103 -0.75 5.88 -27.58
CA LYS A 103 -1.55 7.10 -27.84
C LYS A 103 -2.83 7.16 -27.01
N SER A 104 -3.54 6.04 -26.92
CA SER A 104 -4.84 5.93 -26.28
C SER A 104 -4.94 4.63 -25.49
N ILE A 105 -5.77 4.64 -24.46
CA ILE A 105 -6.12 3.47 -23.66
C ILE A 105 -7.48 2.96 -24.12
N GLN A 106 -7.57 1.66 -24.38
CA GLN A 106 -8.82 0.93 -24.59
C GLN A 106 -9.14 0.09 -23.37
N HIS A 107 -10.43 -0.06 -23.08
CA HIS A 107 -10.93 -0.81 -21.94
C HIS A 107 -11.81 -1.96 -22.40
N PHE A 108 -11.48 -3.18 -21.97
CA PHE A 108 -12.20 -4.40 -22.30
C PHE A 108 -12.81 -5.01 -21.04
N THR A 109 -14.11 -5.18 -21.07
CA THR A 109 -14.92 -5.83 -20.04
C THR A 109 -15.76 -6.94 -20.66
N THR A 110 -16.67 -7.52 -19.88
CA THR A 110 -17.67 -8.47 -20.38
C THR A 110 -18.56 -7.92 -21.49
N THR A 111 -18.79 -6.59 -21.55
CA THR A 111 -19.53 -5.96 -22.67
C THR A 111 -18.77 -6.05 -23.98
N GLU A 112 -17.44 -6.05 -23.92
CA GLU A 112 -16.55 -6.31 -25.04
C GLU A 112 -16.21 -7.81 -25.17
N GLY A 113 -16.95 -8.71 -24.53
CA GLY A 113 -16.78 -10.15 -24.74
C GLY A 113 -15.65 -10.81 -23.94
N LEU A 114 -15.01 -10.12 -23.00
CA LEU A 114 -14.17 -10.76 -21.99
C LEU A 114 -15.01 -11.76 -21.16
N ALA A 115 -14.44 -12.89 -20.75
CA ALA A 115 -15.19 -13.91 -20.01
C ALA A 115 -15.61 -13.44 -18.61
N ASN A 116 -14.81 -12.60 -17.97
CA ASN A 116 -15.08 -12.01 -16.66
C ASN A 116 -14.18 -10.78 -16.42
N ASN A 117 -14.65 -9.78 -15.67
CA ASN A 117 -13.89 -8.55 -15.36
C ASN A 117 -12.80 -8.74 -14.29
N ARG A 118 -12.79 -9.86 -13.57
CA ARG A 118 -11.68 -10.23 -12.69
C ARG A 118 -10.62 -10.95 -13.51
N VAL A 119 -9.49 -10.30 -13.78
CA VAL A 119 -8.41 -10.81 -14.64
C VAL A 119 -7.07 -10.76 -13.92
N MET A 120 -6.43 -11.92 -13.78
CA MET A 120 -5.23 -12.09 -12.96
C MET A 120 -3.98 -12.48 -13.75
N SER A 121 -4.09 -12.80 -15.03
CA SER A 121 -2.93 -13.08 -15.85
C SER A 121 -3.14 -12.64 -17.29
N VAL A 122 -2.06 -12.19 -17.92
CA VAL A 122 -1.99 -11.89 -19.35
C VAL A 122 -0.73 -12.50 -19.96
N TYR A 123 -0.89 -13.15 -21.11
CA TYR A 123 0.17 -13.81 -21.84
C TYR A 123 0.01 -13.61 -23.35
N GLU A 124 1.11 -13.41 -24.08
CA GLU A 124 1.14 -13.40 -25.55
C GLU A 124 1.79 -14.70 -26.04
N ASP A 125 1.07 -15.47 -26.86
CA ASP A 125 1.60 -16.69 -27.45
C ASP A 125 2.52 -16.45 -28.65
N LYS A 126 3.13 -17.51 -29.17
CA LYS A 126 4.00 -17.48 -30.34
C LYS A 126 3.33 -16.97 -31.61
N ALA A 127 2.02 -17.09 -31.73
CA ALA A 127 1.24 -16.55 -32.84
C ALA A 127 0.86 -15.07 -32.65
N GLY A 128 1.21 -14.44 -31.52
CA GLY A 128 0.86 -13.05 -31.21
C GLY A 128 -0.58 -12.89 -30.73
N ILE A 129 -1.21 -13.96 -30.26
CA ILE A 129 -2.54 -13.95 -29.66
C ILE A 129 -2.40 -13.66 -28.17
N ILE A 130 -3.28 -12.82 -27.65
CA ILE A 130 -3.28 -12.46 -26.23
C ILE A 130 -4.27 -13.36 -25.49
N TRP A 131 -3.79 -13.97 -24.41
CA TRP A 131 -4.55 -14.84 -23.53
C TRP A 131 -4.69 -14.18 -22.16
N PHE A 132 -5.91 -14.19 -21.64
CA PHE A 132 -6.25 -13.62 -20.34
C PHE A 132 -6.82 -14.70 -19.42
N GLY A 133 -6.23 -14.83 -18.23
CA GLY A 133 -6.77 -15.64 -17.17
C GLY A 133 -7.80 -14.85 -16.37
N THR A 134 -9.07 -15.23 -16.49
CA THR A 134 -10.22 -14.52 -15.88
C THR A 134 -10.89 -15.37 -14.81
N GLY A 135 -11.69 -14.75 -13.94
CA GLY A 135 -12.56 -15.47 -12.99
C GLY A 135 -13.61 -16.37 -13.66
N GLY A 136 -13.87 -16.19 -14.97
CA GLY A 136 -14.77 -17.01 -15.78
C GLY A 136 -14.08 -18.07 -16.64
N GLY A 137 -12.77 -18.27 -16.47
CA GLY A 137 -11.95 -19.12 -17.32
C GLY A 137 -10.99 -18.30 -18.19
N ILE A 138 -10.68 -18.77 -19.39
CA ILE A 138 -9.67 -18.16 -20.26
C ILE A 138 -10.34 -17.37 -21.37
N SER A 139 -9.90 -16.14 -21.60
CA SER A 139 -10.27 -15.33 -22.76
C SER A 139 -9.10 -15.23 -23.73
N ARG A 140 -9.33 -15.58 -24.99
CA ARG A 140 -8.36 -15.48 -26.09
C ARG A 140 -8.75 -14.32 -26.99
N TYR A 141 -7.82 -13.41 -27.25
CA TYR A 141 -8.02 -12.23 -28.09
C TYR A 141 -7.07 -12.24 -29.30
N ASP A 142 -7.65 -12.23 -30.49
CA ASP A 142 -6.89 -12.28 -31.76
C ASP A 142 -6.59 -10.89 -32.37
N GLY A 143 -6.84 -9.82 -31.61
CA GLY A 143 -6.72 -8.44 -32.10
C GLY A 143 -8.03 -7.88 -32.66
N LYS A 144 -9.09 -8.70 -32.80
CA LYS A 144 -10.41 -8.28 -33.30
C LYS A 144 -11.57 -8.78 -32.46
N SER A 145 -11.45 -9.99 -31.90
CA SER A 145 -12.54 -10.67 -31.21
C SER A 145 -12.04 -11.51 -30.04
N PHE A 146 -12.90 -11.65 -29.02
CA PHE A 146 -12.66 -12.60 -27.93
C PHE A 146 -13.28 -13.96 -28.24
N ARG A 147 -12.57 -15.02 -27.86
CA ARG A 147 -13.08 -16.39 -27.72
C ARG A 147 -12.84 -16.86 -26.29
N ASN A 148 -13.90 -17.30 -25.62
CA ASN A 148 -13.85 -17.68 -24.22
C ASN A 148 -13.88 -19.20 -24.04
N PHE A 149 -13.07 -19.69 -23.12
CA PHE A 149 -12.97 -21.09 -22.72
C PHE A 149 -13.28 -21.17 -21.23
N LYS A 150 -14.36 -21.87 -20.89
CA LYS A 150 -14.68 -22.15 -19.48
C LYS A 150 -13.63 -23.12 -18.93
N THR A 151 -13.29 -22.96 -17.65
CA THR A 151 -12.46 -23.93 -16.94
C THR A 151 -13.13 -25.31 -16.97
N PRO A 152 -12.37 -26.39 -17.25
CA PRO A 152 -12.93 -27.73 -17.24
C PRO A 152 -13.31 -28.13 -15.81
N GLY A 153 -14.61 -28.10 -15.54
CA GLY A 153 -15.20 -28.61 -14.31
C GLY A 153 -15.29 -27.61 -13.15
N PRO A 154 -16.22 -27.83 -12.20
CA PRO A 154 -16.18 -27.14 -10.92
C PRO A 154 -14.87 -27.51 -10.22
N SER A 155 -14.16 -26.52 -9.67
CA SER A 155 -13.01 -26.76 -8.81
C SER A 155 -13.33 -27.84 -7.79
N ARG A 156 -12.49 -28.87 -7.65
CA ARG A 156 -12.64 -29.87 -6.59
C ARG A 156 -12.32 -29.30 -5.20
N VAL A 157 -11.85 -28.05 -5.10
CA VAL A 157 -11.58 -27.36 -3.83
C VAL A 157 -12.88 -26.74 -3.29
N TYR A 158 -13.86 -27.60 -2.98
CA TYR A 158 -15.04 -27.26 -2.19
C TYR A 158 -14.73 -27.54 -0.70
N LYS A 159 -14.26 -26.52 0.02
CA LYS A 159 -14.44 -26.42 1.47
C LYS A 159 -14.73 -24.96 1.83
N GLY A 160 -15.98 -24.67 2.22
CA GLY A 160 -16.33 -23.40 2.87
C GLY A 160 -16.89 -22.27 2.00
N GLY A 161 -17.30 -22.52 0.75
CA GLY A 161 -18.14 -21.56 -0.01
C GLY A 161 -17.43 -20.45 -0.79
N ASN A 162 -16.10 -20.42 -0.86
CA ASN A 162 -15.35 -19.48 -1.72
C ASN A 162 -14.85 -20.18 -2.99
N TRP A 163 -15.53 -19.94 -4.11
CA TRP A 163 -15.06 -20.35 -5.44
C TRP A 163 -13.79 -19.57 -5.78
N ASN A 164 -12.62 -20.22 -5.75
CA ASN A 164 -11.43 -19.58 -6.29
C ASN A 164 -10.69 -20.50 -7.28
N ASN A 165 -11.05 -20.35 -8.56
CA ASN A 165 -10.34 -20.89 -9.72
C ASN A 165 -9.61 -19.76 -10.48
N ASP A 166 -9.14 -18.74 -9.77
CA ASP A 166 -8.39 -17.65 -10.38
C ASP A 166 -7.21 -18.24 -11.16
N ILE A 167 -7.09 -17.85 -12.43
CA ILE A 167 -6.01 -18.26 -13.31
C ILE A 167 -4.82 -17.35 -13.04
N THR A 168 -3.84 -17.90 -12.33
CA THR A 168 -2.68 -17.20 -11.77
C THR A 168 -1.56 -17.01 -12.79
N THR A 169 -1.42 -17.93 -13.75
CA THR A 169 -0.36 -17.89 -14.76
C THR A 169 -0.74 -18.68 -16.01
N ILE A 170 -0.24 -18.24 -17.15
CA ILE A 170 -0.36 -18.90 -18.46
C ILE A 170 1.00 -18.80 -19.13
N ILE A 171 1.52 -19.93 -19.64
CA ILE A 171 2.69 -19.95 -20.52
C ILE A 171 2.45 -20.87 -21.72
N GLU A 172 3.16 -20.65 -22.81
CA GLU A 172 3.26 -21.59 -23.92
C GLU A 172 4.63 -22.28 -23.89
N ASP A 173 4.64 -23.60 -23.94
CA ASP A 173 5.89 -24.37 -24.02
C ASP A 173 6.47 -24.40 -25.45
N LYS A 174 7.70 -24.91 -25.62
CA LYS A 174 8.36 -25.12 -26.92
C LYS A 174 7.53 -25.92 -27.92
N THR A 175 6.65 -26.81 -27.44
CA THR A 175 5.78 -27.66 -28.28
C THR A 175 4.49 -26.97 -28.73
N GLY A 176 4.17 -25.79 -28.16
CA GLY A 176 2.97 -25.02 -28.47
C GLY A 176 1.77 -25.34 -27.56
N LYS A 177 1.97 -26.08 -26.47
CA LYS A 177 0.91 -26.33 -25.48
C LYS A 177 0.87 -25.17 -24.49
N LEU A 178 -0.34 -24.80 -24.05
CA LEU A 178 -0.50 -23.82 -22.99
C LEU A 178 -0.57 -24.50 -21.63
N TRP A 179 0.30 -24.09 -20.72
CA TRP A 179 0.29 -24.53 -19.33
C TRP A 179 -0.37 -23.44 -18.48
N VAL A 180 -1.35 -23.84 -17.68
CA VAL A 180 -2.23 -22.93 -16.96
C VAL A 180 -2.22 -23.28 -15.48
N GLY A 181 -1.70 -22.37 -14.67
CA GLY A 181 -1.78 -22.45 -13.22
C GLY A 181 -3.07 -21.80 -12.72
N THR A 182 -3.67 -22.38 -11.68
CA THR A 182 -4.86 -21.82 -11.05
C THR A 182 -4.79 -21.97 -9.54
N ARG A 183 -5.63 -21.23 -8.80
CA ARG A 183 -5.86 -21.45 -7.37
C ARG A 183 -6.57 -22.79 -7.06
N GLY A 184 -7.27 -23.35 -8.04
CA GLY A 184 -7.77 -24.72 -8.05
C GLY A 184 -6.83 -25.63 -8.83
N ASP A 185 -7.37 -26.52 -9.68
CA ASP A 185 -6.59 -27.46 -10.50
C ASP A 185 -5.76 -26.75 -11.59
N ALA A 186 -4.53 -27.21 -11.84
CA ALA A 186 -3.71 -26.77 -12.97
C ALA A 186 -3.98 -27.62 -14.23
N PHE A 187 -3.85 -27.02 -15.42
CA PHE A 187 -4.22 -27.64 -16.69
C PHE A 187 -3.17 -27.44 -17.80
N VAL A 188 -3.20 -28.33 -18.80
CA VAL A 188 -2.49 -28.18 -20.07
C VAL A 188 -3.49 -28.20 -21.22
N TYR A 189 -3.40 -27.19 -22.08
CA TYR A 189 -4.17 -27.09 -23.32
C TYR A 189 -3.33 -27.57 -24.50
N ASP A 190 -3.81 -28.59 -25.20
CA ASP A 190 -3.15 -29.18 -26.37
C ASP A 190 -3.59 -28.56 -27.72
N GLY A 191 -4.29 -27.43 -27.68
CA GLY A 191 -4.92 -26.82 -28.86
C GLY A 191 -6.34 -27.31 -29.13
N LYS A 192 -6.80 -28.35 -28.43
CA LYS A 192 -8.17 -28.89 -28.53
C LYS A 192 -8.87 -28.95 -27.19
N THR A 193 -8.21 -29.49 -26.18
CA THR A 193 -8.77 -29.78 -24.86
C THR A 193 -7.84 -29.36 -23.74
N PHE A 194 -8.43 -28.97 -22.61
CA PHE A 194 -7.72 -28.69 -21.37
C PHE A 194 -7.70 -29.95 -20.51
N ASN A 195 -6.51 -30.46 -20.22
CA ASN A 195 -6.29 -31.68 -19.46
C ASN A 195 -5.70 -31.33 -18.09
N PRO A 196 -6.24 -31.85 -16.97
CA PRO A 196 -5.71 -31.58 -15.65
C PRO A 196 -4.31 -32.18 -15.48
N LEU A 197 -3.43 -31.46 -14.77
CA LEU A 197 -2.12 -31.94 -14.40
C LEU A 197 -2.23 -32.87 -13.20
N ILE A 198 -1.95 -34.17 -13.41
CA ILE A 198 -2.13 -35.22 -12.40
C ILE A 198 -0.78 -35.83 -12.01
N HIS A 199 -0.51 -35.90 -10.71
CA HIS A 199 0.60 -36.63 -10.11
C HIS A 199 0.06 -37.64 -9.08
N LYS A 200 0.39 -38.92 -9.24
CA LYS A 200 -0.03 -40.01 -8.32
C LYS A 200 -1.53 -39.99 -8.00
N GLY A 201 -2.36 -39.75 -9.01
CA GLY A 201 -3.83 -39.71 -8.90
C GLY A 201 -4.41 -38.42 -8.30
N LYS A 202 -3.58 -37.42 -7.96
CA LYS A 202 -4.02 -36.11 -7.46
C LYS A 202 -3.70 -35.01 -8.47
N THR A 203 -4.58 -34.03 -8.58
CA THR A 203 -4.33 -32.84 -9.39
C THR A 203 -3.35 -31.92 -8.69
N PHE A 204 -2.50 -31.23 -9.45
CA PHE A 204 -1.78 -30.08 -8.93
C PHE A 204 -2.79 -28.96 -8.69
N THR A 205 -2.77 -28.40 -7.49
CA THR A 205 -3.66 -27.30 -7.10
C THR A 205 -2.88 -26.10 -6.63
N ASN A 206 -3.46 -24.91 -6.63
CA ASN A 206 -2.84 -23.70 -6.07
C ASN A 206 -1.46 -23.39 -6.69
N VAL A 207 -1.34 -23.60 -8.00
CA VAL A 207 -0.11 -23.34 -8.76
C VAL A 207 -0.08 -21.85 -9.10
N TRP A 208 0.91 -21.11 -8.58
CA TRP A 208 1.04 -19.66 -8.76
C TRP A 208 1.95 -19.25 -9.91
N SER A 209 2.96 -20.07 -10.21
CA SER A 209 3.92 -19.81 -11.29
C SER A 209 4.23 -21.08 -12.05
N ILE A 210 4.41 -20.92 -13.37
CA ILE A 210 4.84 -21.98 -14.27
C ILE A 210 5.88 -21.35 -15.20
N ILE A 211 7.03 -22.01 -15.37
CA ILE A 211 8.02 -21.65 -16.40
C ILE A 211 8.47 -22.92 -17.14
N GLU A 212 8.90 -22.75 -18.39
CA GLU A 212 9.70 -23.76 -19.08
C GLU A 212 11.17 -23.33 -19.02
N ASP A 213 12.04 -24.22 -18.56
CA ASP A 213 13.49 -23.95 -18.54
C ASP A 213 14.15 -24.16 -19.92
N ARG A 214 15.42 -23.77 -20.04
CA ARG A 214 16.18 -23.93 -21.29
C ARG A 214 16.30 -25.39 -21.73
N LYS A 215 16.30 -26.35 -20.79
CA LYS A 215 16.35 -27.79 -21.09
C LYS A 215 14.98 -28.36 -21.50
N GLY A 216 13.91 -27.58 -21.38
CA GLY A 216 12.54 -27.98 -21.74
C GLY A 216 11.78 -28.64 -20.60
N ASN A 217 12.27 -28.56 -19.36
CA ASN A 217 11.49 -29.00 -18.21
C ASN A 217 10.49 -27.92 -17.83
N ILE A 218 9.32 -28.36 -17.34
CA ILE A 218 8.30 -27.47 -16.80
C ILE A 218 8.46 -27.39 -15.28
N TRP A 219 8.55 -26.17 -14.77
CA TRP A 219 8.60 -25.91 -13.34
C TRP A 219 7.25 -25.39 -12.87
N LEU A 220 6.77 -25.91 -11.74
CA LEU A 220 5.50 -25.51 -11.11
C LEU A 220 5.79 -24.99 -9.71
N GLY A 221 5.30 -23.80 -9.41
CA GLY A 221 5.40 -23.18 -8.09
C GLY A 221 4.08 -23.27 -7.35
N ASP A 222 4.09 -23.92 -6.20
CA ASP A 222 2.98 -23.95 -5.26
C ASP A 222 3.45 -23.31 -3.94
N VAL A 223 2.72 -22.31 -3.46
CA VAL A 223 3.04 -21.58 -2.22
C VAL A 223 2.95 -22.50 -0.99
N THR A 224 2.19 -23.59 -1.06
CA THR A 224 1.89 -24.51 0.04
C THR A 224 2.47 -25.91 -0.13
N ASN A 225 2.78 -26.34 -1.36
CA ASN A 225 3.31 -27.69 -1.64
C ASN A 225 4.66 -27.70 -2.33
N GLY A 226 5.33 -26.55 -2.46
CA GLY A 226 6.73 -26.49 -2.83
C GLY A 226 7.02 -26.17 -4.30
N LEU A 227 8.27 -26.42 -4.71
CA LEU A 227 8.79 -26.24 -6.06
C LEU A 227 8.89 -27.60 -6.77
N TRP A 228 8.18 -27.76 -7.88
CA TRP A 228 8.12 -29.01 -8.64
C TRP A 228 8.75 -28.85 -10.02
N ARG A 229 9.36 -29.93 -10.53
CA ARG A 229 9.88 -30.03 -11.90
C ARG A 229 9.28 -31.23 -12.62
N TYR A 230 8.88 -31.02 -13.87
CA TYR A 230 8.43 -32.03 -14.81
C TYR A 230 9.38 -32.14 -16.00
N ASP A 231 9.96 -33.31 -16.22
CA ASP A 231 10.95 -33.56 -17.29
C ASP A 231 10.34 -34.10 -18.60
N GLY A 232 9.01 -34.07 -18.73
CA GLY A 232 8.29 -34.72 -19.82
C GLY A 232 7.82 -36.14 -19.49
N SER A 233 8.27 -36.71 -18.38
CA SER A 233 7.85 -38.04 -17.91
C SER A 233 7.40 -38.03 -16.45
N THR A 234 8.16 -37.39 -15.57
CA THR A 234 8.03 -37.53 -14.12
C THR A 234 7.99 -36.16 -13.45
N PHE A 235 7.13 -36.01 -12.45
CA PHE A 235 7.14 -34.88 -11.54
C PHE A 235 8.03 -35.19 -10.33
N THR A 236 8.96 -34.29 -10.05
CA THR A 236 9.89 -34.35 -8.92
C THR A 236 9.66 -33.14 -8.02
N ASN A 237 9.47 -33.36 -6.71
CA ASN A 237 9.53 -32.28 -5.74
C ASN A 237 11.00 -31.89 -5.53
N VAL A 238 11.36 -30.69 -5.98
CA VAL A 238 12.74 -30.17 -5.90
C VAL A 238 12.97 -29.46 -4.56
N SER A 239 11.93 -28.88 -3.97
CA SER A 239 12.01 -28.24 -2.66
C SER A 239 10.66 -28.18 -1.98
N GLU A 240 10.64 -28.47 -0.68
CA GLU A 240 9.47 -28.27 0.19
C GLU A 240 9.19 -26.79 0.48
N ARG A 241 10.06 -25.86 0.06
CA ARG A 241 9.85 -24.41 0.17
C ARG A 241 8.80 -23.97 -0.86
N GLY A 242 7.82 -23.20 -0.41
CA GLY A 242 6.77 -22.71 -1.29
C GLY A 242 7.33 -21.77 -2.35
N ALA A 243 6.70 -21.74 -3.52
CA ALA A 243 7.11 -20.89 -4.64
C ALA A 243 5.91 -20.13 -5.22
N TYR A 244 5.96 -18.79 -5.12
CA TYR A 244 5.00 -17.85 -5.69
C TYR A 244 5.38 -17.43 -7.11
N ALA A 245 6.64 -17.02 -7.32
CA ALA A 245 7.20 -16.72 -8.62
C ALA A 245 8.45 -17.56 -8.86
N ILE A 246 8.68 -17.94 -10.12
CA ILE A 246 9.85 -18.71 -10.57
C ILE A 246 10.44 -18.03 -11.79
N ILE A 247 11.78 -17.93 -11.85
CA ILE A 247 12.51 -17.63 -13.09
C ILE A 247 13.74 -18.53 -13.20
N GLU A 248 14.21 -18.74 -14.43
CA GLU A 248 15.54 -19.28 -14.70
C GLU A 248 16.45 -18.11 -15.13
N ASP A 249 17.58 -17.92 -14.45
CA ASP A 249 18.53 -16.86 -14.81
C ASP A 249 19.46 -17.25 -15.98
N LYS A 250 20.26 -16.32 -16.49
CA LYS A 250 21.26 -16.58 -17.56
C LYS A 250 22.30 -17.65 -17.23
N GLU A 251 22.57 -17.91 -15.96
CA GLU A 251 23.51 -18.95 -15.51
C GLU A 251 22.85 -20.32 -15.39
N GLY A 252 21.52 -20.39 -15.50
CA GLY A 252 20.73 -21.62 -15.36
C GLY A 252 20.33 -21.92 -13.93
N ASN A 253 20.51 -20.97 -13.00
CA ASN A 253 19.97 -21.10 -11.65
C ASN A 253 18.46 -20.88 -11.69
N ILE A 254 17.75 -21.56 -10.79
CA ILE A 254 16.33 -21.28 -10.56
C ILE A 254 16.23 -20.31 -9.40
N TRP A 255 15.42 -19.28 -9.56
CA TRP A 255 15.10 -18.34 -8.52
C TRP A 255 13.63 -18.43 -8.16
N THR A 256 13.34 -18.34 -6.86
CA THR A 256 11.97 -18.31 -6.36
C THR A 256 11.76 -17.21 -5.35
N THR A 257 10.55 -16.67 -5.33
CA THR A 257 9.99 -16.01 -4.15
C THR A 257 8.98 -16.95 -3.50
N GLY A 258 8.90 -17.00 -2.18
CA GLY A 258 7.91 -17.83 -1.50
C GLY A 258 8.25 -18.15 -0.05
N PRO A 259 7.34 -18.82 0.68
CA PRO A 259 7.53 -19.13 2.08
C PRO A 259 8.66 -20.14 2.30
N VAL A 260 9.52 -19.87 3.29
CA VAL A 260 10.62 -20.78 3.68
C VAL A 260 10.11 -22.06 4.33
N ASN A 261 8.92 -21.98 4.94
CA ASN A 261 8.23 -23.10 5.56
C ASN A 261 6.74 -23.07 5.14
N THR A 262 6.30 -24.11 4.44
CA THR A 262 4.92 -24.23 3.94
C THR A 262 3.88 -24.46 5.04
N ALA A 263 4.29 -24.97 6.20
CA ALA A 263 3.41 -25.09 7.37
C ALA A 263 3.19 -23.75 8.10
N HIS A 264 4.13 -22.81 7.96
CA HIS A 264 4.10 -21.49 8.61
C HIS A 264 4.54 -20.39 7.63
N VAL A 265 3.60 -19.94 6.80
CA VAL A 265 3.83 -18.99 5.69
C VAL A 265 4.11 -17.54 6.11
N ALA A 266 4.55 -17.32 7.34
CA ALA A 266 4.84 -15.99 7.88
C ALA A 266 6.16 -15.40 7.36
N VAL A 267 7.12 -16.25 6.98
CA VAL A 267 8.44 -15.83 6.51
C VAL A 267 8.65 -16.31 5.09
N TRP A 268 8.96 -15.35 4.21
CA TRP A 268 9.23 -15.56 2.80
C TRP A 268 10.70 -15.26 2.49
N ALA A 269 11.20 -15.89 1.44
CA ALA A 269 12.55 -15.68 0.94
C ALA A 269 12.57 -15.38 -0.55
N LEU A 270 13.55 -14.57 -0.95
CA LEU A 270 14.15 -14.67 -2.28
C LEU A 270 15.22 -15.77 -2.23
N SER A 271 14.99 -16.88 -2.91
CA SER A 271 15.88 -18.05 -2.91
C SER A 271 16.47 -18.30 -4.29
N ARG A 272 17.75 -18.71 -4.34
CA ARG A 272 18.45 -19.16 -5.54
C ARG A 272 18.87 -20.61 -5.39
N TYR A 273 18.48 -21.44 -6.35
CA TYR A 273 18.87 -22.84 -6.48
C TYR A 273 20.01 -22.95 -7.49
N ASP A 274 21.17 -23.43 -7.03
CA ASP A 274 22.37 -23.51 -7.84
C ASP A 274 22.24 -24.48 -9.02
N ALA A 275 22.56 -24.00 -10.22
CA ALA A 275 22.40 -24.74 -11.48
C ALA A 275 23.13 -26.09 -11.50
N LYS A 276 24.30 -26.21 -10.83
CA LYS A 276 25.12 -27.43 -10.83
C LYS A 276 24.51 -28.52 -9.95
N SER A 277 23.80 -28.10 -8.90
CA SER A 277 23.15 -29.01 -7.93
C SER A 277 21.65 -29.19 -8.17
N LEU A 278 21.04 -28.40 -9.06
CA LEU A 278 19.59 -28.35 -9.32
C LEU A 278 18.92 -29.71 -9.63
N TYR A 279 19.70 -30.67 -10.14
CA TYR A 279 19.23 -32.01 -10.52
C TYR A 279 19.70 -33.10 -9.55
N SER A 280 20.35 -32.73 -8.44
CA SER A 280 20.72 -33.65 -7.36
C SER A 280 19.50 -33.96 -6.48
N LYS A 281 19.66 -34.85 -5.50
CA LYS A 281 18.60 -35.14 -4.51
C LYS A 281 18.35 -33.97 -3.55
N GLU A 282 19.38 -33.16 -3.30
CA GLU A 282 19.35 -32.03 -2.38
C GLU A 282 20.03 -30.84 -3.06
N PRO A 283 19.28 -30.04 -3.84
CA PRO A 283 19.85 -28.89 -4.51
C PRO A 283 20.35 -27.87 -3.48
N THR A 284 21.49 -27.24 -3.77
CA THR A 284 22.04 -26.17 -2.96
C THR A 284 21.20 -24.92 -3.13
N VAL A 285 20.63 -24.43 -2.03
CA VAL A 285 19.76 -23.25 -2.00
C VAL A 285 20.45 -22.14 -1.21
N THR A 286 20.53 -20.95 -1.79
CA THR A 286 20.96 -19.72 -1.11
C THR A 286 19.76 -18.83 -0.84
N GLU A 287 19.55 -18.44 0.41
CA GLU A 287 18.59 -17.39 0.79
C GLU A 287 19.27 -16.03 0.63
N ILE A 288 18.74 -15.20 -0.28
CA ILE A 288 19.32 -13.89 -0.58
C ILE A 288 18.73 -12.80 0.33
N MET A 289 17.44 -12.92 0.64
CA MET A 289 16.72 -12.00 1.52
C MET A 289 15.53 -12.72 2.17
N LEU A 290 15.29 -12.44 3.45
CA LEU A 290 14.10 -12.82 4.19
C LEU A 290 13.18 -11.60 4.38
N GLY A 291 11.87 -11.85 4.47
CA GLY A 291 10.87 -10.82 4.74
C GLY A 291 9.47 -11.41 4.83
N ASP A 292 8.46 -10.56 4.98
CA ASP A 292 7.09 -11.00 5.25
C ASP A 292 6.40 -11.56 3.99
N ALA A 293 6.62 -10.94 2.83
CA ALA A 293 6.06 -11.40 1.55
C ALA A 293 6.82 -10.85 0.33
N PHE A 294 7.24 -11.75 -0.56
CA PHE A 294 7.85 -11.43 -1.85
C PHE A 294 7.03 -12.04 -2.99
N PHE A 295 6.88 -11.33 -4.10
CA PHE A 295 5.96 -11.69 -5.17
C PHE A 295 6.69 -11.81 -6.51
N GLY A 296 6.23 -11.10 -7.56
CA GLY A 296 6.76 -11.18 -8.91
C GLY A 296 8.27 -11.03 -8.96
N LEU A 297 8.87 -11.70 -9.93
CA LEU A 297 10.31 -11.91 -10.03
C LEU A 297 10.75 -11.79 -11.49
N LEU A 298 11.88 -11.14 -11.74
CA LEU A 298 12.43 -10.92 -13.08
C LEU A 298 13.96 -10.83 -13.05
N GLU A 299 14.65 -11.45 -14.01
CA GLU A 299 16.03 -11.11 -14.34
C GLU A 299 16.07 -9.98 -15.40
N ALA A 300 16.70 -8.87 -15.05
CA ALA A 300 16.89 -7.73 -15.96
C ALA A 300 18.03 -7.97 -16.96
N ASN A 301 18.17 -7.08 -17.95
CA ASN A 301 19.19 -7.21 -18.99
C ASN A 301 20.63 -7.18 -18.44
N ASP A 302 20.87 -6.46 -17.36
CA ASP A 302 22.15 -6.37 -16.67
C ASP A 302 22.44 -7.58 -15.76
N GLY A 303 21.53 -8.56 -15.68
CA GLY A 303 21.63 -9.74 -14.82
C GLY A 303 21.16 -9.49 -13.38
N SER A 304 20.70 -8.28 -13.05
CA SER A 304 20.12 -8.02 -11.73
C SER A 304 18.74 -8.67 -11.59
N ILE A 305 18.45 -9.13 -10.37
CA ILE A 305 17.18 -9.77 -10.03
C ILE A 305 16.25 -8.73 -9.42
N TRP A 306 15.13 -8.48 -10.06
CA TRP A 306 14.07 -7.61 -9.60
C TRP A 306 12.96 -8.42 -8.97
N PHE A 307 12.47 -7.96 -7.82
CA PHE A 307 11.39 -8.64 -7.11
C PHE A 307 10.48 -7.67 -6.39
N GLY A 308 9.20 -8.02 -6.35
CA GLY A 308 8.17 -7.26 -5.66
C GLY A 308 8.00 -7.71 -4.21
N SER A 309 7.52 -6.82 -3.36
CA SER A 309 7.08 -7.14 -2.00
C SER A 309 5.71 -6.50 -1.71
N ALA A 310 5.21 -6.67 -0.49
CA ALA A 310 4.05 -5.94 0.02
C ALA A 310 4.27 -4.41 0.10
N THR A 311 5.52 -3.95 0.12
CA THR A 311 5.90 -2.55 0.42
C THR A 311 6.56 -1.83 -0.76
N GLY A 312 6.94 -2.54 -1.82
CA GLY A 312 7.51 -1.91 -3.01
C GLY A 312 8.26 -2.88 -3.92
N VAL A 313 9.24 -2.33 -4.64
CA VAL A 313 10.08 -3.07 -5.58
C VAL A 313 11.55 -2.98 -5.19
N TYR A 314 12.24 -4.11 -5.34
CA TYR A 314 13.63 -4.29 -4.98
C TYR A 314 14.43 -4.78 -6.18
N ARG A 315 15.73 -4.48 -6.17
CA ARG A 315 16.71 -5.05 -7.11
C ARG A 315 17.92 -5.58 -6.36
N TYR A 316 18.25 -6.84 -6.60
CA TYR A 316 19.50 -7.46 -6.20
C TYR A 316 20.49 -7.51 -7.36
N ASN A 317 21.65 -6.89 -7.23
CA ASN A 317 22.68 -6.85 -8.28
C ASN A 317 23.76 -7.95 -8.14
N GLY A 318 23.53 -8.97 -7.31
CA GLY A 318 24.52 -9.99 -6.95
C GLY A 318 25.35 -9.64 -5.71
N LYS A 319 25.26 -8.41 -5.19
CA LYS A 319 25.96 -7.98 -3.96
C LYS A 319 25.06 -7.22 -3.00
N THR A 320 24.29 -6.27 -3.50
CA THR A 320 23.45 -5.37 -2.70
C THR A 320 22.01 -5.39 -3.18
N ILE A 321 21.10 -5.13 -2.24
CA ILE A 321 19.67 -4.96 -2.50
C ILE A 321 19.34 -3.47 -2.46
N THR A 322 18.98 -2.93 -3.62
CA THR A 322 18.38 -1.60 -3.76
C THR A 322 16.89 -1.71 -3.48
N ASP A 323 16.38 -0.89 -2.56
CA ASP A 323 14.95 -0.66 -2.35
C ASP A 323 14.58 0.63 -3.09
N PHE A 324 13.66 0.55 -4.06
CA PHE A 324 13.25 1.73 -4.85
C PHE A 324 12.10 2.51 -4.22
N TYR A 325 11.56 2.01 -3.11
CA TYR A 325 10.59 2.73 -2.31
C TYR A 325 11.29 3.61 -1.26
N ASN A 326 12.28 3.08 -0.54
CA ASN A 326 12.89 3.79 0.58
C ASN A 326 14.35 3.38 0.89
N LYS A 327 15.28 4.33 1.03
CA LYS A 327 16.52 4.08 1.81
C LYS A 327 17.24 5.29 2.44
N GLU A 328 16.88 6.54 2.14
CA GLU A 328 17.40 7.73 2.86
C GLU A 328 16.30 8.71 3.34
N GLY A 329 15.03 8.42 3.06
CA GLY A 329 13.92 9.33 3.35
C GLY A 329 13.18 8.97 4.63
N GLN A 330 13.75 9.31 5.78
CA GLN A 330 12.92 10.01 6.76
C GLN A 330 12.25 11.14 5.99
N LYS A 331 10.96 11.01 5.64
CA LYS A 331 10.27 12.15 5.02
C LYS A 331 10.08 13.16 6.15
N LYS A 332 11.01 14.11 6.22
CA LYS A 332 10.91 15.29 7.04
C LYS A 332 9.95 16.23 6.34
N TYR A 333 8.78 16.42 6.92
CA TYR A 333 7.86 17.43 6.45
C TYR A 333 8.12 18.72 7.23
N SER A 334 8.08 19.83 6.51
CA SER A 334 8.15 21.15 7.14
C SER A 334 6.74 21.66 7.41
N ILE A 335 6.58 22.43 8.48
CA ILE A 335 5.29 23.01 8.84
C ILE A 335 5.07 24.29 8.03
N ASP A 336 3.93 24.38 7.33
CA ASP A 336 3.51 25.61 6.65
C ASP A 336 2.95 26.58 7.69
N THR A 337 3.76 27.56 8.09
CA THR A 337 3.44 28.53 9.13
C THR A 337 2.29 29.47 8.77
N LYS A 338 1.88 29.55 7.49
CA LYS A 338 0.70 30.36 7.08
C LYS A 338 -0.62 29.62 7.25
N GLN A 339 -0.59 28.29 7.36
CA GLN A 339 -1.79 27.44 7.42
C GLN A 339 -1.86 26.59 8.70
N SER A 340 -0.78 26.56 9.48
CA SER A 340 -0.66 25.81 10.73
C SER A 340 -0.85 26.74 11.91
N ALA A 341 -1.86 26.45 12.74
CA ALA A 341 -2.17 27.23 13.93
C ALA A 341 -2.38 26.27 15.11
N VAL A 342 -1.80 26.60 16.25
CA VAL A 342 -2.19 26.00 17.53
C VAL A 342 -3.33 26.85 18.08
N VAL A 343 -4.56 26.38 17.96
CA VAL A 343 -5.68 27.09 18.56
C VAL A 343 -5.73 26.73 20.04
N TRP A 344 -5.13 27.56 20.87
CA TRP A 344 -5.36 27.46 22.30
C TRP A 344 -6.79 27.92 22.64
N LYS A 345 -7.48 27.19 23.50
CA LYS A 345 -8.75 27.65 24.09
C LYS A 345 -8.64 27.47 25.58
N GLY A 346 -7.98 28.42 26.23
CA GLY A 346 -8.11 28.57 27.67
C GLY A 346 -9.57 28.80 28.01
N SER A 347 -10.07 28.08 29.01
CA SER A 347 -11.25 28.50 29.74
C SER A 347 -10.75 28.85 31.13
N MET A 348 -10.49 30.12 31.38
CA MET A 348 -10.33 30.61 32.74
C MET A 348 -11.67 31.22 33.13
N LEU A 349 -12.30 30.71 34.19
CA LEU A 349 -13.50 31.29 34.74
C LEU A 349 -13.07 32.27 35.83
N PHE A 350 -13.01 33.56 35.48
CA PHE A 350 -13.03 34.60 36.49
C PHE A 350 -14.49 34.97 36.73
N GLY A 351 -15.03 34.57 37.87
CA GLY A 351 -16.28 35.12 38.36
C GLY A 351 -16.01 36.50 38.95
N ALA A 352 -16.48 37.56 38.32
CA ALA A 352 -16.65 38.83 39.00
C ALA A 352 -17.99 38.78 39.76
N TRP A 353 -17.95 39.05 41.06
CA TRP A 353 -19.13 39.02 41.94
C TRP A 353 -19.40 40.42 42.51
N GLU A 354 -20.64 40.88 42.47
CA GLU A 354 -21.12 42.02 43.29
C GLU A 354 -22.08 41.43 44.33
N GLY A 355 -21.65 41.40 45.59
CA GLY A 355 -22.44 40.77 46.65
C GLY A 355 -22.63 39.27 46.41
N THR A 356 -23.82 38.87 45.91
CA THR A 356 -24.19 37.47 45.64
C THR A 356 -24.55 37.20 44.18
N GLU A 357 -24.49 38.20 43.30
CA GLU A 357 -24.76 38.05 41.88
C GLU A 357 -23.46 37.92 41.07
N LEU A 358 -23.42 36.91 40.18
CA LEU A 358 -22.35 36.70 39.22
C LEU A 358 -22.53 37.69 38.08
N ILE A 359 -21.63 38.68 37.97
CA ILE A 359 -21.79 39.80 37.03
C ILE A 359 -21.19 39.48 35.65
N SER A 360 -20.14 38.65 35.57
CA SER A 360 -19.62 38.16 34.30
C SER A 360 -18.78 36.89 34.43
N ASP A 361 -18.82 36.04 33.40
CA ASP A 361 -17.91 34.92 33.16
C ASP A 361 -16.81 35.37 32.19
N GLY A 362 -15.78 36.03 32.72
CA GLY A 362 -14.66 36.50 31.90
C GLY A 362 -13.87 35.32 31.30
N SER A 363 -14.22 34.88 30.09
CA SER A 363 -13.52 33.81 29.38
C SER A 363 -12.45 34.37 28.43
N ALA A 364 -11.18 34.07 28.71
CA ALA A 364 -10.06 34.47 27.84
C ALA A 364 -9.71 33.34 26.86
N ALA A 365 -9.80 33.61 25.56
CA ALA A 365 -9.38 32.69 24.51
C ALA A 365 -8.37 33.39 23.58
N GLY A 366 -7.25 32.73 23.29
CA GLY A 366 -6.21 33.26 22.42
C GLY A 366 -5.69 32.20 21.47
N GLU A 367 -5.30 32.61 20.26
CA GLU A 367 -4.66 31.71 19.30
C GLU A 367 -3.13 31.74 19.51
N VAL A 368 -2.45 30.62 19.22
CA VAL A 368 -1.00 30.49 19.32
C VAL A 368 -0.50 30.09 17.94
N ASP A 369 0.49 30.82 17.42
CA ASP A 369 1.03 30.52 16.10
C ASP A 369 2.12 29.46 16.19
N ILE A 370 2.16 28.57 15.20
CA ILE A 370 3.31 27.70 15.00
C ILE A 370 4.35 28.50 14.23
N LEU A 371 5.51 28.70 14.86
CA LEU A 371 6.60 29.49 14.29
C LEU A 371 7.39 28.68 13.26
N LYS A 372 7.61 27.38 13.52
CA LYS A 372 8.26 26.40 12.61
C LYS A 372 8.25 24.99 13.22
N GLY A 373 8.58 23.97 12.43
CA GLY A 373 8.82 22.62 12.94
C GLY A 373 9.11 21.59 11.85
N GLU A 374 9.55 20.41 12.29
CA GLU A 374 9.82 19.24 11.43
C GLU A 374 9.02 18.03 11.95
N LEU A 375 8.30 17.34 11.06
CA LEU A 375 7.64 16.07 11.37
C LEU A 375 8.35 14.91 10.67
N LEU A 376 8.52 13.81 11.40
CA LEU A 376 9.08 12.57 10.90
C LEU A 376 7.95 11.58 10.58
N ILE A 377 7.81 11.22 9.31
CA ILE A 377 6.86 10.19 8.86
C ILE A 377 7.63 8.97 8.37
N GLU A 378 7.30 7.81 8.91
CA GLU A 378 7.86 6.51 8.55
C GLU A 378 6.74 5.61 8.04
N ASN A 379 6.92 5.03 6.84
CA ASN A 379 5.95 4.11 6.23
C ASN A 379 4.50 4.62 6.17
N GLY A 380 4.30 5.94 6.09
CA GLY A 380 2.96 6.56 6.09
C GLY A 380 2.38 6.85 7.48
N HIS A 381 3.14 6.63 8.55
CA HIS A 381 2.74 6.88 9.93
C HIS A 381 3.63 7.97 10.57
N LEU A 382 3.04 8.83 11.40
CA LEU A 382 3.81 9.76 12.21
C LEU A 382 4.65 8.97 13.21
N ALA A 383 5.98 9.12 13.12
CA ALA A 383 6.94 8.46 14.01
C ALA A 383 7.53 9.45 15.03
N GLY A 384 7.57 10.74 14.70
CA GLY A 384 8.09 11.76 15.60
C GLY A 384 8.02 13.17 15.00
N GLY A 385 8.66 14.12 15.68
CA GLY A 385 8.75 15.51 15.22
C GLY A 385 8.93 16.51 16.36
N THR A 386 9.33 17.72 15.99
CA THR A 386 9.51 18.85 16.91
C THR A 386 8.89 20.09 16.32
N VAL A 387 8.12 20.83 17.12
CA VAL A 387 7.47 22.08 16.71
C VAL A 387 7.79 23.20 17.70
N GLU A 388 8.01 24.39 17.18
CA GLU A 388 8.20 25.62 17.92
C GLU A 388 6.93 26.48 17.82
N VAL A 389 6.42 26.91 18.96
CA VAL A 389 5.18 27.70 19.07
C VAL A 389 5.43 29.02 19.76
N GLY A 390 4.80 30.08 19.26
CA GLY A 390 4.93 31.44 19.78
C GLY A 390 3.65 31.87 20.49
N MET A 391 3.72 32.14 21.79
CA MET A 391 2.53 32.40 22.63
C MET A 391 2.12 33.88 22.69
N ASN A 392 2.62 34.70 21.76
CA ASN A 392 2.51 36.16 21.81
C ASN A 392 1.16 36.72 21.32
N THR A 393 0.25 35.86 20.84
CA THR A 393 -0.96 36.25 20.07
C THR A 393 -2.30 36.04 20.80
N ILE A 394 -2.28 36.01 22.13
CA ILE A 394 -3.52 35.88 22.92
C ILE A 394 -4.36 37.17 22.88
N GLU A 395 -5.52 37.11 22.22
CA GLU A 395 -6.54 38.17 22.25
C GLU A 395 -7.35 38.15 23.56
N ARG A 396 -7.70 39.33 24.07
CA ARG A 396 -8.59 39.47 25.23
C ARG A 396 -10.03 39.65 24.74
N LYS A 397 -10.94 38.74 25.08
CA LYS A 397 -12.37 38.90 24.84
C LYS A 397 -13.09 38.95 26.18
N TYR A 398 -13.61 40.11 26.55
CA TYR A 398 -14.54 40.25 27.65
C TYR A 398 -15.95 40.30 27.06
N HIS A 399 -16.89 39.55 27.64
CA HIS A 399 -18.29 39.68 27.26
C HIS A 399 -18.87 41.03 27.71
N ASP A 400 -18.29 41.63 28.76
CA ASP A 400 -18.61 42.98 29.25
C ASP A 400 -17.33 43.75 29.68
N PRO A 401 -16.91 44.81 28.95
CA PRO A 401 -15.70 45.57 29.26
C PRO A 401 -15.95 46.62 30.37
N GLY A 402 -16.28 46.17 31.58
CA GLY A 402 -16.32 47.02 32.77
C GLY A 402 -14.93 47.42 33.30
N PRO A 403 -14.79 48.56 33.99
CA PRO A 403 -13.49 49.05 34.51
C PRO A 403 -12.85 48.17 35.59
N HIS A 404 -13.59 47.17 36.11
CA HIS A 404 -13.12 46.23 37.14
C HIS A 404 -12.57 44.91 36.57
N ASN A 405 -12.62 44.71 35.25
CA ASN A 405 -12.14 43.48 34.59
C ASN A 405 -10.66 43.60 34.20
N ILE A 406 -9.78 43.72 35.21
CA ILE A 406 -8.32 43.76 35.03
C ILE A 406 -7.76 42.35 35.28
N PHE A 407 -7.01 41.81 34.31
CA PHE A 407 -6.27 40.56 34.51
C PHE A 407 -5.19 40.76 35.58
N PRO A 408 -4.96 39.80 36.48
CA PRO A 408 -3.81 39.88 37.38
C PRO A 408 -2.48 39.96 36.62
N ASP A 409 -1.54 40.78 37.10
CA ASP A 409 -0.21 40.98 36.51
C ASP A 409 0.62 39.68 36.38
N PHE A 410 0.21 38.61 37.08
CA PHE A 410 0.86 37.31 37.00
C PHE A 410 0.53 36.53 35.70
N PHE A 411 -0.53 36.89 34.96
CA PHE A 411 -0.84 36.28 33.66
C PHE A 411 -0.21 37.08 32.51
N ASP A 412 1.12 37.25 32.56
CA ASP A 412 1.87 37.84 31.46
C ASP A 412 2.36 36.74 30.51
N VAL A 413 1.53 36.41 29.52
CA VAL A 413 1.87 35.44 28.47
C VAL A 413 3.11 35.84 27.66
N LYS A 414 3.53 37.12 27.71
CA LYS A 414 4.79 37.57 27.12
C LYS A 414 6.01 37.05 27.87
N LYS A 415 5.85 36.54 29.09
CA LYS A 415 6.88 35.78 29.80
C LYS A 415 7.11 34.40 29.18
N PHE A 416 6.20 33.89 28.35
CA PHE A 416 6.32 32.59 27.70
C PHE A 416 6.51 32.72 26.17
N PRO A 417 7.51 33.47 25.68
CA PRO A 417 7.54 33.93 24.29
C PRO A 417 7.70 32.78 23.27
N VAL A 418 8.33 31.67 23.67
CA VAL A 418 8.59 30.51 22.80
C VAL A 418 8.48 29.22 23.61
N SER A 419 7.73 28.26 23.08
CA SER A 419 7.68 26.88 23.60
C SER A 419 8.10 25.88 22.54
N THR A 420 8.64 24.74 22.95
CA THR A 420 8.94 23.61 22.06
C THR A 420 8.13 22.38 22.45
N PHE A 421 7.49 21.74 21.49
CA PHE A 421 6.83 20.46 21.67
C PHE A 421 7.54 19.36 20.88
N VAL A 422 8.03 18.33 21.56
CA VAL A 422 8.74 17.19 20.98
C VAL A 422 7.88 15.94 21.10
N ILE A 423 7.59 15.27 19.99
CA ILE A 423 6.86 14.01 19.96
C ILE A 423 7.78 12.88 20.42
N THR A 424 7.38 12.17 21.47
CA THR A 424 8.15 11.07 22.08
C THR A 424 7.50 9.71 21.89
N LYS A 425 6.19 9.64 21.60
CA LYS A 425 5.48 8.40 21.29
C LYS A 425 4.28 8.66 20.38
N VAL A 426 3.98 7.71 19.49
CA VAL A 426 2.75 7.69 18.68
C VAL A 426 2.12 6.31 18.78
N GLU A 427 0.84 6.23 19.11
CA GLU A 427 0.08 4.99 19.22
C GLU A 427 -1.14 5.04 18.30
N THR A 428 -1.34 4.05 17.44
CA THR A 428 -2.54 4.00 16.58
C THR A 428 -3.74 3.52 17.38
N LEU A 429 -4.83 4.31 17.40
CA LEU A 429 -6.08 3.94 18.07
C LEU A 429 -7.10 3.33 17.09
N ASN A 430 -7.06 3.74 15.82
CA ASN A 430 -7.76 3.12 14.70
C ASN A 430 -6.97 3.40 13.41
N ASP A 431 -6.99 2.47 12.45
CA ASP A 431 -6.22 2.54 11.20
C ASP A 431 -6.93 3.27 10.05
N GLY A 432 -8.04 3.98 10.35
CA GLY A 432 -8.77 4.80 9.37
C GLY A 432 -9.61 3.99 8.38
N LYS A 433 -9.78 2.68 8.61
CA LYS A 433 -10.69 1.84 7.82
C LYS A 433 -12.14 2.11 8.24
N THR A 434 -13.00 2.33 7.24
CA THR A 434 -14.45 2.36 7.42
C THR A 434 -15.10 1.23 6.61
N GLU A 435 -16.09 0.57 7.21
CA GLU A 435 -16.95 -0.36 6.48
C GLU A 435 -17.95 0.44 5.64
N GLY A 436 -17.85 0.33 4.32
CA GLY A 436 -18.87 0.84 3.41
C GLY A 436 -20.19 0.08 3.57
N ARG A 437 -21.30 0.68 3.12
CA ARG A 437 -22.68 0.13 3.22
C ARG A 437 -22.87 -1.30 2.69
N ASN A 438 -21.88 -1.87 1.99
CA ASN A 438 -21.91 -3.21 1.41
C ASN A 438 -20.86 -4.17 2.02
N GLY A 439 -20.27 -3.85 3.18
CA GLY A 439 -19.23 -4.69 3.81
C GLY A 439 -17.85 -4.63 3.14
N ASN A 440 -17.65 -3.68 2.22
CA ASN A 440 -16.33 -3.39 1.65
C ASN A 440 -15.58 -2.46 2.61
N MET A 441 -14.40 -2.88 3.05
CA MET A 441 -13.46 -1.99 3.75
C MET A 441 -12.85 -1.01 2.76
N THR A 442 -13.06 0.28 2.98
CA THR A 442 -12.41 1.38 2.26
C THR A 442 -11.49 2.13 3.21
N ILE A 443 -10.29 2.51 2.75
CA ILE A 443 -9.46 3.51 3.45
C ILE A 443 -9.99 4.87 3.02
N GLU A 444 -11.07 5.32 3.66
CA GLU A 444 -11.62 6.68 3.48
C GLU A 444 -11.38 7.58 4.70
N GLY A 445 -10.77 7.05 5.75
CA GLY A 445 -10.78 7.68 7.07
C GLY A 445 -9.48 8.36 7.48
N VAL A 446 -9.69 9.44 8.24
CA VAL A 446 -8.76 10.00 9.20
C VAL A 446 -8.26 8.89 10.13
N ALA A 447 -6.94 8.66 10.22
CA ALA A 447 -6.39 7.75 11.21
C ALA A 447 -6.39 8.44 12.58
N THR A 448 -7.08 7.86 13.56
CA THR A 448 -7.02 8.35 14.93
C THR A 448 -5.78 7.74 15.60
N ILE A 449 -4.85 8.60 15.99
CA ILE A 449 -3.66 8.22 16.73
C ILE A 449 -3.67 8.94 18.09
N LYS A 450 -2.88 8.45 19.02
CA LYS A 450 -2.58 9.08 20.30
C LYS A 450 -1.12 9.49 20.27
N VAL A 451 -0.87 10.77 20.42
CA VAL A 451 0.48 11.33 20.44
C VAL A 451 0.83 11.67 21.87
N THR A 452 1.98 11.18 22.31
CA THR A 452 2.65 11.61 23.54
C THR A 452 3.87 12.41 23.16
N GLY A 453 4.09 13.53 23.83
CA GLY A 453 5.25 14.36 23.66
C GLY A 453 5.59 15.13 24.91
N ASN A 454 6.70 15.87 24.87
CA ASN A 454 7.12 16.75 25.94
C ASN A 454 6.93 18.20 25.49
N LEU A 455 6.17 18.98 26.26
CA LEU A 455 6.05 20.42 26.09
C LEU A 455 7.03 21.10 27.04
N THR A 456 7.89 21.95 26.49
CA THR A 456 8.83 22.77 27.25
C THR A 456 8.50 24.25 27.07
N ILE A 457 8.29 24.95 28.17
CA ILE A 457 8.14 26.41 28.20
C ILE A 457 9.03 26.93 29.34
N GLU A 458 9.83 27.97 29.08
CA GLU A 458 10.80 28.56 30.04
C GLU A 458 11.65 27.53 30.82
N GLY A 459 12.01 26.41 30.17
CA GLY A 459 12.83 25.36 30.77
C GLY A 459 12.07 24.32 31.62
N ILE A 460 10.79 24.56 31.94
CA ILE A 460 9.92 23.57 32.58
C ILE A 460 9.42 22.61 31.50
N THR A 461 9.67 21.32 31.67
CA THR A 461 9.29 20.27 30.71
C THR A 461 8.26 19.32 31.31
N LYS A 462 7.15 19.10 30.62
CA LYS A 462 6.08 18.19 31.05
C LYS A 462 5.64 17.27 29.93
N THR A 463 5.39 16.01 30.26
CA THR A 463 4.84 15.02 29.34
C THR A 463 3.36 15.30 29.13
N VAL A 464 2.94 15.34 27.87
CA VAL A 464 1.56 15.58 27.47
C VAL A 464 1.14 14.48 26.50
N THR A 465 -0.13 14.10 26.57
CA THR A 465 -0.69 13.05 25.72
C THR A 465 -2.07 13.44 25.26
N PHE A 466 -2.32 13.36 23.97
CA PHE A 466 -3.64 13.67 23.44
C PHE A 466 -3.97 12.83 22.20
N PRO A 467 -5.26 12.55 21.95
CA PRO A 467 -5.69 11.96 20.69
C PRO A 467 -5.51 12.96 19.54
N THR A 468 -5.42 12.48 18.31
CA THR A 468 -5.22 13.30 17.11
C THR A 468 -5.62 12.52 15.86
N ASN A 469 -5.81 13.24 14.76
CA ASN A 469 -6.44 12.80 13.54
C ASN A 469 -5.53 13.08 12.34
N MET A 470 -4.94 12.04 11.74
CA MET A 470 -4.09 12.20 10.55
C MET A 470 -4.90 12.12 9.26
N LEU A 471 -4.70 13.06 8.34
CA LEU A 471 -5.31 13.05 7.01
C LEU A 471 -4.22 13.11 5.93
N PHE A 472 -4.07 12.05 5.14
CA PHE A 472 -3.22 12.06 3.94
C PHE A 472 -4.08 12.32 2.71
N LYS A 473 -3.85 13.43 2.00
CA LYS A 473 -4.52 13.71 0.72
C LYS A 473 -3.57 13.33 -0.41
N ASP A 474 -3.99 12.43 -1.28
CA ASP A 474 -3.26 11.99 -2.47
C ASP A 474 -1.81 11.54 -2.22
N GLY A 475 -1.67 10.32 -1.69
CA GLY A 475 -0.53 9.43 -1.92
C GLY A 475 0.84 9.80 -1.33
N MET A 476 1.19 11.07 -1.11
CA MET A 476 2.49 11.47 -0.55
C MET A 476 2.52 12.82 0.18
N ASP A 477 1.45 13.61 0.22
CA ASP A 477 1.40 14.92 0.90
C ASP A 477 0.25 14.96 1.93
N GLY A 478 0.57 14.76 3.22
CA GLY A 478 -0.44 14.69 4.28
C GLY A 478 -0.59 15.96 5.10
N THR A 479 -1.84 16.32 5.43
CA THR A 479 -2.15 17.29 6.49
C THR A 479 -2.33 16.55 7.82
N VAL A 480 -1.40 16.74 8.75
CA VAL A 480 -1.43 16.08 10.07
C VAL A 480 -2.21 16.91 11.08
N VAL A 481 -3.52 16.74 11.21
CA VAL A 481 -4.34 17.55 12.12
C VAL A 481 -4.33 17.03 13.56
N VAL A 482 -3.63 17.74 14.44
CA VAL A 482 -3.34 17.27 15.80
C VAL A 482 -4.36 17.72 16.88
N ASN A 483 -5.61 17.28 16.80
CA ASN A 483 -6.64 17.76 17.73
C ASN A 483 -6.56 17.17 19.14
N GLY A 484 -5.71 17.73 19.99
CA GLY A 484 -5.58 17.34 21.40
C GLY A 484 -6.31 18.24 22.39
N THR A 485 -6.32 17.83 23.66
CA THR A 485 -6.62 18.70 24.81
C THR A 485 -5.49 18.54 25.82
N LEU A 486 -4.63 19.55 25.92
CA LEU A 486 -3.70 19.71 27.03
C LEU A 486 -4.48 20.15 28.29
N ILE A 487 -4.02 19.81 29.48
CA ILE A 487 -4.42 20.46 30.72
C ILE A 487 -3.12 20.85 31.41
N ILE A 488 -2.88 22.15 31.58
CA ILE A 488 -1.74 22.65 32.36
C ILE A 488 -2.26 23.06 33.73
N ASP A 489 -1.79 22.40 34.78
CA ASP A 489 -1.89 22.88 36.15
C ASP A 489 -0.83 23.98 36.34
N ARG A 490 -1.24 25.15 36.81
CA ARG A 490 -0.36 26.33 36.93
C ARG A 490 0.50 26.30 38.19
N THR A 491 0.13 25.50 39.19
CA THR A 491 0.94 25.31 40.40
C THR A 491 2.31 24.71 40.08
N ASP A 492 2.37 23.86 39.06
CA ASP A 492 3.58 23.26 38.50
C ASP A 492 4.59 24.30 37.94
N TRP A 493 4.12 25.53 37.72
CA TRP A 493 4.84 26.63 37.07
C TRP A 493 5.12 27.80 38.02
N GLY A 494 4.83 27.62 39.31
CA GLY A 494 5.04 28.64 40.33
C GLY A 494 4.03 29.79 40.30
N ILE A 495 2.93 29.64 39.55
CA ILE A 495 1.83 30.60 39.53
C ILE A 495 0.79 30.11 40.54
N ASP A 496 0.80 30.69 41.73
CA ASP A 496 -0.16 30.44 42.81
C ASP A 496 -1.18 31.59 42.87
N SER A 497 -2.47 31.27 42.85
CA SER A 497 -3.56 32.24 42.88
C SER A 497 -3.78 32.91 44.25
N GLY A 498 -2.90 32.68 45.24
CA GLY A 498 -3.04 33.20 46.60
C GLY A 498 -2.18 34.41 47.00
N SER A 499 -1.34 34.99 46.12
CA SER A 499 -0.22 35.84 46.59
C SER A 499 -0.40 37.36 46.61
N GLU A 500 -1.52 37.94 46.18
CA GLU A 500 -1.74 39.38 46.33
C GLU A 500 -3.02 39.75 47.10
N LYS A 501 -2.82 40.62 48.10
CA LYS A 501 -3.68 41.06 49.21
C LYS A 501 -5.07 41.65 48.86
N HIS A 502 -5.61 41.46 47.66
CA HIS A 502 -6.78 42.22 47.20
C HIS A 502 -7.98 41.41 46.69
N PHE A 503 -7.95 40.07 46.69
CA PHE A 503 -9.17 39.28 46.45
C PHE A 503 -9.87 38.99 47.77
N ASP A 504 -10.81 39.88 48.09
CA ASP A 504 -11.62 39.81 49.29
C ASP A 504 -12.54 38.58 49.27
N LYS A 505 -12.75 38.03 50.46
CA LYS A 505 -13.53 36.84 50.77
C LYS A 505 -14.96 36.92 50.21
N SER A 506 -15.24 36.27 49.09
CA SER A 506 -16.59 35.83 48.75
C SER A 506 -16.56 34.65 47.78
N GLY A 507 -17.01 33.49 48.27
CA GLY A 507 -17.34 32.30 47.49
C GLY A 507 -16.15 31.55 46.90
N ASP A 508 -15.81 30.39 47.49
CA ASP A 508 -14.93 29.38 46.89
C ASP A 508 -15.59 28.81 45.62
N GLY A 509 -15.63 29.59 44.55
CA GLY A 509 -15.86 29.11 43.20
C GLY A 509 -14.62 28.34 42.78
N THR A 510 -14.80 27.10 42.32
CA THR A 510 -13.72 26.29 41.76
C THR A 510 -13.15 26.99 40.53
N ILE A 511 -12.04 27.71 40.73
CA ILE A 511 -11.21 28.18 39.63
C ILE A 511 -10.56 26.92 39.06
N SER A 512 -10.99 26.51 37.87
CA SER A 512 -10.25 25.51 37.11
C SER A 512 -8.99 26.19 36.58
N ASP A 513 -7.83 25.80 37.11
CA ASP A 513 -6.51 26.28 36.67
C ASP A 513 -6.09 25.69 35.30
N ASP A 514 -6.97 24.89 34.70
CA ASP A 514 -6.69 24.04 33.56
C ASP A 514 -6.68 24.80 32.23
N VAL A 515 -5.54 24.74 31.56
CA VAL A 515 -5.32 25.36 30.25
C VAL A 515 -5.53 24.32 29.14
N LYS A 516 -6.61 24.45 28.34
CA LYS A 516 -6.93 23.55 27.22
C LYS A 516 -6.33 23.98 25.89
N LEU A 517 -5.46 23.15 25.31
CA LEU A 517 -4.78 23.43 24.03
C LEU A 517 -5.31 22.52 22.92
N PHE A 518 -5.77 23.12 21.80
CA PHE A 518 -6.06 22.40 20.55
C PHE A 518 -4.95 22.67 19.54
N ILE A 519 -4.43 21.65 18.87
CA ILE A 519 -3.31 21.81 17.93
C ILE A 519 -3.81 21.49 16.51
N LYS A 520 -3.50 22.32 15.52
CA LYS A 520 -3.72 21.96 14.10
C LYS A 520 -2.43 22.19 13.33
N ILE A 521 -1.72 21.11 13.04
CA ILE A 521 -0.50 21.17 12.23
C ILE A 521 -0.90 20.90 10.76
N VAL A 522 -0.47 21.76 9.85
CA VAL A 522 -0.62 21.51 8.41
C VAL A 522 0.77 21.36 7.84
N ALA A 523 1.19 20.11 7.69
CA ALA A 523 2.47 19.77 7.10
C ALA A 523 2.36 19.77 5.57
N LYS A 524 3.37 20.31 4.89
CA LYS A 524 3.55 20.18 3.45
C LYS A 524 4.93 19.59 3.18
N LYS A 525 5.03 18.81 2.11
CA LYS A 525 6.25 18.10 1.74
C LYS A 525 7.37 19.07 1.36
#